data_AF-A0AAW0UAH6-F1
#
_entry.id   AF-A0AAW0UAH6-F1
#
_cell.length_a   1.000
_cell.length_b   1.000
_cell.length_c   1.000
_cell.angle_alpha   90.00
_cell.angle_beta   90.00
_cell.angle_gamma   90.00
#
_symmetry.space_group_name_H-M   'P 1'
#
loop_
_entity.id
_entity.type
_entity.pdbx_description
1 polymer ?
#
loop_
_entity_poly.entity_id
_entity_poly.type
_entity_poly.pdbx_seq_one_letter_code
_entity_poly.pdbx_strand_id
1 'polypeptide(L)'
;MQHIQQVTNTMVPQPQMQYMCHPVVLQVNNLVVQLTLKPNRFDQIARQLTAIFSWQVQDEFLMRELIAVIFEQGVGEVNFRYNGARLCQHLGKNVTQSYNGPTFRSLLLQRCQEEFEARDMYLHSEPERVCGYTLFMAELFVQLVTINGRPYDILRGALCHLLTTLLSRPTDPNLKCVAQVLKCTGNTLDCTNRSEMDQVMCSLKDVAMTAPVSSSTRSLLLAVIELRASNWGCGPPTPDESPANTPTHTNIPLGTVYYGPGGIIQRVEDDPEDSASDTDDFINYG
;
A
#
# COMPACT_ATOMS: atom_id res chain seq x y z
N MET A 1 37.06 -35.52 -7.44
CA MET A 1 36.62 -34.84 -6.21
C MET A 1 36.89 -33.35 -6.38
N GLN A 2 35.88 -32.58 -6.76
CA GLN A 2 35.90 -31.12 -6.61
C GLN A 2 34.64 -30.79 -5.82
N HIS A 3 34.85 -30.44 -4.54
CA HIS A 3 33.82 -29.91 -3.69
C HIS A 3 33.41 -28.55 -4.24
N ILE A 4 32.20 -28.49 -4.83
CA ILE A 4 31.49 -27.24 -5.03
C ILE A 4 31.07 -26.79 -3.63
N GLN A 5 31.82 -25.85 -3.04
CA GLN A 5 31.34 -25.09 -1.90
C GLN A 5 30.13 -24.29 -2.38
N GLN A 6 28.94 -24.73 -1.97
CA GLN A 6 27.76 -23.89 -1.97
C GLN A 6 28.09 -22.68 -1.10
N VAL A 7 28.32 -21.54 -1.76
CA VAL A 7 28.29 -20.24 -1.08
C VAL A 7 26.85 -20.06 -0.64
N THR A 8 26.56 -20.39 0.61
CA THR A 8 25.29 -20.07 1.24
C THR A 8 25.19 -18.55 1.26
N ASN A 9 24.22 -18.03 0.51
CA ASN A 9 24.02 -16.60 0.35
C ASN A 9 23.42 -16.06 1.66
N THR A 10 24.27 -15.57 2.56
CA THR A 10 23.92 -15.21 3.95
C THR A 10 23.10 -13.93 4.09
N MET A 11 22.84 -13.19 3.01
CA MET A 11 22.12 -11.91 3.05
C MET A 11 20.59 -12.05 3.00
N VAL A 12 20.06 -13.22 2.63
CA VAL A 12 18.60 -13.42 2.55
C VAL A 12 18.17 -14.35 3.67
N PRO A 13 17.28 -13.92 4.58
CA PRO A 13 16.64 -14.81 5.53
C PRO A 13 15.90 -15.91 4.78
N GLN A 14 16.40 -17.15 4.84
CA GLN A 14 15.66 -18.29 4.29
C GLN A 14 14.54 -18.69 5.25
N PRO A 15 13.37 -19.10 4.74
CA PRO A 15 12.31 -19.65 5.59
C PRO A 15 12.87 -20.82 6.42
N GLN A 16 12.66 -20.78 7.73
CA GLN A 16 13.17 -21.86 8.57
C GLN A 16 12.33 -23.11 8.32
N MET A 17 12.97 -24.16 7.80
CA MET A 17 12.29 -25.39 7.32
C MET A 17 11.37 -26.02 8.38
N GLN A 18 11.67 -25.83 9.67
CA GLN A 18 10.86 -26.32 10.79
C GLN A 18 9.46 -25.69 10.89
N TYR A 19 9.27 -24.48 10.34
CA TYR A 19 8.01 -23.74 10.42
C TYR A 19 7.18 -23.80 9.14
N MET A 20 7.73 -24.30 8.02
CA MET A 20 7.00 -24.42 6.75
C MET A 20 5.71 -25.26 6.86
N CYS A 21 5.69 -26.25 7.76
CA CYS A 21 4.53 -27.11 8.03
C CYS A 21 3.83 -26.77 9.37
N HIS A 22 4.19 -25.66 10.02
CA HIS A 22 3.60 -25.31 11.31
C HIS A 22 2.10 -24.97 11.13
N PRO A 23 1.18 -25.53 11.94
CA PRO A 23 -0.26 -25.36 11.73
C PRO A 23 -0.73 -23.90 11.68
N VAL A 24 -0.14 -23.05 12.54
CA VAL A 24 -0.46 -21.62 12.58
C VAL A 24 0.01 -20.90 11.31
N VAL A 25 1.18 -21.27 10.77
CA VAL A 25 1.71 -20.69 9.52
C VAL A 25 0.81 -21.05 8.36
N LEU A 26 0.37 -22.31 8.26
CA LEU A 26 -0.56 -22.77 7.23
C LEU A 26 -1.93 -22.06 7.34
N GLN A 27 -2.43 -21.85 8.55
CA GLN A 27 -3.69 -21.15 8.79
C GLN A 27 -3.59 -19.68 8.35
N VAL A 28 -2.52 -18.97 8.73
CA VAL A 28 -2.29 -17.58 8.31
C VAL A 28 -2.12 -17.49 6.80
N ASN A 29 -1.35 -18.39 6.19
CA ASN A 29 -1.19 -18.44 4.74
C ASN A 29 -2.54 -18.59 4.02
N ASN A 30 -3.41 -19.48 4.50
CA ASN A 30 -4.74 -19.65 3.92
C ASN A 30 -5.59 -18.38 4.01
N LEU A 31 -5.55 -17.67 5.15
CA LEU A 31 -6.26 -16.41 5.34
C LEU A 31 -5.72 -15.27 4.45
N VAL A 32 -4.40 -15.21 4.29
CA VAL A 32 -3.71 -14.25 3.41
C VAL A 32 -4.09 -14.50 1.93
N VAL A 33 -4.09 -15.76 1.50
CA VAL A 33 -4.56 -16.16 0.16
C VAL A 33 -6.05 -15.84 -0.02
N GLN A 34 -6.89 -16.13 0.98
CA GLN A 34 -8.31 -15.77 0.93
C GLN A 34 -8.51 -14.25 0.79
N LEU A 35 -7.72 -13.43 1.48
CA LEU A 35 -7.80 -11.98 1.37
C LEU A 35 -7.33 -11.47 0.00
N THR A 36 -6.38 -12.17 -0.62
CA THR A 36 -5.95 -11.91 -2.00
C THR A 36 -7.09 -12.13 -2.99
N LEU A 37 -7.86 -13.20 -2.81
CA LEU A 37 -8.97 -13.56 -3.70
C LEU A 37 -10.28 -12.83 -3.39
N LYS A 38 -10.47 -12.41 -2.13
CA LYS A 38 -11.71 -11.79 -1.63
C LYS A 38 -11.40 -10.54 -0.78
N PRO A 39 -10.96 -9.43 -1.41
CA PRO A 39 -10.64 -8.17 -0.72
C PRO A 39 -11.78 -7.63 0.17
N ASN A 40 -13.03 -7.88 -0.22
CA ASN A 40 -14.22 -7.47 0.54
C ASN A 40 -14.37 -8.17 1.90
N ARG A 41 -13.58 -9.22 2.18
CA ARG A 41 -13.56 -9.90 3.49
C ARG A 41 -12.51 -9.36 4.45
N PHE A 42 -11.89 -8.22 4.15
CA PHE A 42 -10.81 -7.64 4.93
C PHE A 42 -11.11 -7.62 6.44
N ASP A 43 -12.23 -7.02 6.87
CA ASP A 43 -12.50 -6.83 8.30
C ASP A 43 -12.67 -8.16 9.06
N GLN A 44 -13.27 -9.15 8.41
CA GLN A 44 -13.40 -10.49 8.98
C GLN A 44 -12.04 -11.16 9.13
N ILE A 45 -11.22 -11.15 8.07
CA ILE A 45 -9.92 -11.81 8.04
C ILE A 45 -8.94 -11.11 8.99
N ALA A 46 -8.93 -9.78 9.03
CA ALA A 46 -8.08 -8.99 9.92
C ALA A 46 -8.36 -9.29 11.40
N ARG A 47 -9.65 -9.46 11.79
CA ARG A 47 -10.02 -9.89 13.15
C ARG A 47 -9.54 -11.31 13.46
N GLN A 48 -9.70 -12.25 12.53
CA GLN A 48 -9.23 -13.62 12.72
C GLN A 48 -7.71 -13.68 12.87
N LEU A 49 -6.98 -12.96 12.02
CA LEU A 49 -5.53 -12.85 12.12
C LEU A 49 -5.12 -12.20 13.44
N THR A 50 -5.77 -11.13 13.89
CA THR A 50 -5.48 -10.51 15.19
C THR A 50 -5.63 -11.51 16.35
N ALA A 51 -6.68 -12.35 16.32
CA ALA A 51 -6.86 -13.39 17.32
C ALA A 51 -5.75 -14.46 17.26
N ILE A 52 -5.39 -14.93 16.06
CA ILE A 52 -4.28 -15.88 15.90
C ILE A 52 -2.98 -15.30 16.45
N PHE A 53 -2.62 -14.07 16.05
CA PHE A 53 -1.40 -13.41 16.46
C PHE A 53 -1.34 -13.13 17.97
N SER A 54 -2.48 -12.87 18.62
CA SER A 54 -2.51 -12.56 20.07
C SER A 54 -2.53 -13.80 20.95
N TRP A 55 -3.13 -14.90 20.48
CA TRP A 55 -3.38 -16.08 21.33
C TRP A 55 -2.54 -17.31 20.98
N GLN A 56 -2.04 -17.41 19.75
CA GLN A 56 -1.34 -18.61 19.27
C GLN A 56 0.17 -18.39 19.05
N VAL A 57 0.65 -17.14 19.06
CA VAL A 57 2.07 -16.81 18.82
C VAL A 57 2.78 -16.64 20.15
N GLN A 58 3.57 -17.64 20.55
CA GLN A 58 4.19 -17.69 21.88
C GLN A 58 5.67 -17.29 21.91
N ASP A 59 6.26 -17.00 20.76
CA ASP A 59 7.67 -16.62 20.65
C ASP A 59 7.94 -15.74 19.42
N GLU A 60 9.13 -15.13 19.40
CA GLU A 60 9.59 -14.25 18.34
C GLU A 60 9.76 -14.98 17.00
N PHE A 61 10.20 -16.23 17.00
CA PHE A 61 10.45 -16.98 15.76
C PHE A 61 9.15 -17.20 14.99
N LEU A 62 8.10 -17.67 15.67
CA LEU A 62 6.81 -17.84 15.03
C LEU A 62 6.24 -16.50 14.54
N MET A 63 6.40 -15.41 15.31
CA MET A 63 5.99 -14.08 14.85
C MET A 63 6.69 -13.67 13.54
N ARG A 64 8.00 -13.92 13.43
CA ARG A 64 8.78 -13.63 12.21
C ARG A 64 8.30 -14.45 11.01
N GLU A 65 8.01 -15.74 11.20
CA GLU A 65 7.49 -16.59 10.13
C GLU A 65 6.11 -16.14 9.64
N LEU A 66 5.22 -15.73 10.54
CA LEU A 66 3.90 -15.19 10.14
C LEU A 66 4.01 -13.84 9.43
N ILE A 67 4.94 -12.97 9.86
CA ILE A 67 5.25 -11.73 9.16
C ILE A 67 5.82 -12.03 7.77
N ALA A 68 6.68 -13.03 7.63
CA ALA A 68 7.23 -13.44 6.35
C ALA A 68 6.14 -13.88 5.38
N VAL A 69 5.11 -14.63 5.83
CA VAL A 69 3.96 -15.00 4.99
C VAL A 69 3.24 -13.76 4.42
N ILE A 70 2.93 -12.77 5.27
CA ILE A 70 2.26 -11.53 4.84
C ILE A 70 3.18 -10.72 3.90
N PHE A 71 4.47 -10.66 4.21
CA PHE A 71 5.47 -9.93 3.45
C PHE A 71 5.65 -10.52 2.05
N GLU A 72 5.91 -11.82 1.92
CA GLU A 72 6.09 -12.49 0.63
C GLU A 72 4.84 -12.37 -0.23
N GLN A 73 3.64 -12.47 0.36
CA GLN A 73 2.40 -12.21 -0.37
C GLN A 73 2.33 -10.75 -0.84
N GLY A 74 2.70 -9.78 -0.01
CA GLY A 74 2.71 -8.35 -0.38
C GLY A 74 3.66 -8.03 -1.53
N VAL A 75 4.83 -8.67 -1.54
CA VAL A 75 5.84 -8.55 -2.61
C VAL A 75 5.34 -9.19 -3.90
N GLY A 76 4.91 -10.45 -3.83
CA GLY A 76 4.58 -11.27 -5.00
C GLY A 76 3.21 -10.99 -5.64
N GLU A 77 2.20 -10.61 -4.85
CA GLU A 77 0.80 -10.61 -5.30
C GLU A 77 0.22 -9.20 -5.38
N VAL A 78 0.06 -8.70 -6.61
CA VAL A 78 -0.45 -7.35 -6.89
C VAL A 78 -1.83 -7.12 -6.25
N ASN A 79 -2.72 -8.13 -6.31
CA ASN A 79 -4.06 -8.05 -5.76
C ASN A 79 -4.10 -8.02 -4.22
N PHE A 80 -3.05 -8.54 -3.58
CA PHE A 80 -2.93 -8.53 -2.12
C PHE A 80 -2.30 -7.25 -1.62
N ARG A 81 -1.34 -6.68 -2.36
CA ARG A 81 -0.40 -5.65 -1.89
C ARG A 81 -1.03 -4.51 -1.08
N TYR A 82 -2.08 -3.87 -1.60
CA TYR A 82 -2.82 -2.82 -0.88
C TYR A 82 -3.42 -3.34 0.44
N ASN A 83 -4.10 -4.49 0.40
CA ASN A 83 -4.69 -5.09 1.60
C ASN A 83 -3.62 -5.61 2.57
N GLY A 84 -2.47 -6.06 2.08
CA GLY A 84 -1.33 -6.48 2.89
C GLY A 84 -0.78 -5.32 3.72
N ALA A 85 -0.58 -4.15 3.12
CA ALA A 85 -0.14 -2.96 3.85
C ALA A 85 -1.20 -2.49 4.87
N ARG A 86 -2.48 -2.51 4.48
CA ARG A 86 -3.62 -2.21 5.38
C ARG A 86 -3.65 -3.16 6.57
N LEU A 87 -3.42 -4.45 6.32
CA LEU A 87 -3.37 -5.51 7.31
C LEU A 87 -2.19 -5.31 8.26
N CYS A 88 -1.00 -4.98 7.76
CA CYS A 88 0.16 -4.67 8.58
C CYS A 88 -0.12 -3.53 9.57
N GLN A 89 -0.78 -2.45 9.14
CA GLN A 89 -1.18 -1.36 10.02
C GLN A 89 -2.23 -1.81 11.06
N HIS A 90 -3.19 -2.63 10.65
CA HIS A 90 -4.20 -3.20 11.56
C HIS A 90 -3.54 -4.07 12.63
N LEU A 91 -2.70 -5.03 12.25
CA LEU A 91 -2.05 -5.95 13.17
C LEU A 91 -1.09 -5.21 14.11
N GLY A 92 -0.31 -4.26 13.60
CA GLY A 92 0.58 -3.45 14.42
C GLY A 92 -0.14 -2.56 15.44
N LYS A 93 -1.46 -2.36 15.32
CA LYS A 93 -2.29 -1.63 16.30
C LYS A 93 -3.02 -2.56 17.27
N ASN A 94 -3.49 -3.71 16.80
CA ASN A 94 -4.47 -4.51 17.54
C ASN A 94 -3.92 -5.81 18.14
N VAL A 95 -2.74 -6.28 17.71
CA VAL A 95 -2.13 -7.49 18.28
C VAL A 95 -1.64 -7.22 19.70
N THR A 96 -2.09 -8.06 20.63
CA THR A 96 -1.56 -8.10 21.99
C THR A 96 -0.57 -9.27 22.08
N GLN A 97 0.72 -8.98 22.09
CA GLN A 97 1.75 -10.03 22.13
C GLN A 97 1.74 -10.76 23.48
N SER A 98 1.85 -12.09 23.45
CA SER A 98 1.90 -12.93 24.66
C SER A 98 3.32 -13.27 25.12
N TYR A 99 4.35 -12.85 24.37
CA TYR A 99 5.75 -13.10 24.69
C TYR A 99 6.54 -11.80 24.90
N ASN A 100 7.65 -11.91 25.63
CA ASN A 100 8.59 -10.81 25.84
C ASN A 100 9.53 -10.70 24.64
N GLY A 101 9.42 -9.62 23.87
CA GLY A 101 10.26 -9.40 22.70
C GLY A 101 9.80 -8.22 21.83
N PRO A 102 10.37 -8.10 20.62
CA PRO A 102 10.00 -7.07 19.66
C PRO A 102 8.55 -7.22 19.19
N THR A 103 7.87 -6.09 19.02
CA THR A 103 6.48 -6.07 18.55
C THR A 103 6.36 -6.49 17.07
N PHE A 104 5.15 -6.86 16.64
CA PHE A 104 4.83 -7.11 15.22
C PHE A 104 5.39 -6.01 14.31
N ARG A 105 5.18 -4.74 14.67
CA ARG A 105 5.66 -3.60 13.87
C ARG A 105 7.18 -3.54 13.80
N SER A 106 7.87 -3.78 14.92
CA SER A 106 9.32 -3.80 14.96
C SER A 106 9.89 -4.88 14.04
N LEU A 107 9.30 -6.07 14.09
CA LEU A 107 9.72 -7.22 13.28
C LEU A 107 9.38 -7.05 11.80
N LEU A 108 8.24 -6.41 11.47
CA LEU A 108 7.91 -6.06 10.09
C LEU A 108 8.93 -5.08 9.50
N LEU A 109 9.28 -4.02 10.25
CA LEU A 109 10.28 -3.05 9.80
C LEU A 109 11.66 -3.71 9.66
N GLN A 110 12.01 -4.64 10.55
CA GLN A 110 13.22 -5.43 10.42
C GLN A 110 13.21 -6.30 9.14
N ARG A 111 12.11 -7.01 8.85
CA ARG A 111 11.98 -7.80 7.62
C ARG A 111 12.10 -6.93 6.36
N CYS A 112 11.56 -5.70 6.40
CA CYS A 112 11.72 -4.74 5.32
C CYS A 112 13.19 -4.31 5.16
N GLN A 113 13.90 -4.08 6.26
CA GLN A 113 15.33 -3.73 6.24
C GLN A 113 16.19 -4.87 5.67
N GLU A 114 15.92 -6.12 6.07
CA GLU A 114 16.61 -7.30 5.53
C GLU A 114 16.45 -7.40 4.00
N GLU A 115 15.23 -7.19 3.48
CA GLU A 115 15.00 -7.17 2.02
C GLU A 115 15.70 -5.97 1.35
N PHE A 116 15.74 -4.81 2.02
CA PHE A 116 16.40 -3.62 1.51
C PHE A 116 17.91 -3.84 1.35
N GLU A 117 18.55 -4.52 2.29
CA GLU A 117 19.99 -4.83 2.23
C GLU A 117 20.32 -5.81 1.10
N ALA A 118 19.41 -6.73 0.78
CA ALA A 118 19.54 -7.68 -0.32
C ALA A 118 19.18 -7.11 -1.70
N ARG A 119 18.66 -5.87 -1.79
CA ARG A 119 18.09 -5.30 -3.03
C ARG A 119 19.06 -5.30 -4.21
N ASP A 120 20.34 -4.99 -3.99
CA ASP A 120 21.32 -4.87 -5.07
C ASP A 120 21.63 -6.25 -5.65
N MET A 121 21.74 -7.27 -4.79
CA MET A 121 21.87 -8.67 -5.22
C MET A 121 20.66 -9.11 -6.04
N TYR A 122 19.44 -8.87 -5.54
CA TYR A 122 18.21 -9.21 -6.25
C TYR A 122 18.02 -8.42 -7.54
N LEU A 123 18.51 -7.19 -7.63
CA LEU A 123 18.42 -6.42 -8.86
C LEU A 123 19.13 -7.16 -10.01
N HIS A 124 20.20 -7.91 -9.72
CA HIS A 124 20.92 -8.75 -10.69
C HIS A 124 20.27 -10.09 -10.97
N SER A 125 19.80 -10.81 -9.94
CA SER A 125 19.23 -12.15 -10.11
C SER A 125 17.73 -12.15 -10.43
N GLU A 126 16.96 -11.31 -9.75
CA GLU A 126 15.49 -11.32 -9.69
C GLU A 126 14.91 -9.88 -9.65
N PRO A 127 15.09 -9.07 -10.71
CA PRO A 127 14.65 -7.66 -10.72
C PRO A 127 13.14 -7.49 -10.51
N GLU A 128 12.33 -8.49 -10.89
CA GLU A 128 10.89 -8.50 -10.62
C GLU A 128 10.57 -8.53 -9.13
N ARG A 129 11.38 -9.23 -8.32
CA ARG A 129 11.25 -9.23 -6.85
C ARG A 129 11.54 -7.85 -6.28
N VAL A 130 12.57 -7.16 -6.77
CA VAL A 130 12.88 -5.77 -6.36
C VAL A 130 11.73 -4.84 -6.72
N CYS A 131 11.12 -4.99 -7.90
CA CYS A 131 9.93 -4.23 -8.28
C CYS A 131 8.75 -4.51 -7.34
N GLY A 132 8.44 -5.79 -7.08
CA GLY A 132 7.37 -6.19 -6.16
C GLY A 132 7.57 -5.64 -4.75
N TYR A 133 8.79 -5.72 -4.24
CA TYR A 133 9.18 -5.17 -2.94
C TYR A 133 9.06 -3.64 -2.90
N THR A 134 9.56 -2.94 -3.93
CA THR A 134 9.48 -1.48 -4.02
C THR A 134 8.03 -0.99 -4.04
N LEU A 135 7.15 -1.71 -4.74
CA LEU A 135 5.71 -1.42 -4.75
C LEU A 135 5.06 -1.71 -3.39
N PHE A 136 5.45 -2.79 -2.71
CA PHE A 136 4.90 -3.10 -1.38
C PHE A 136 5.37 -2.09 -0.32
N MET A 137 6.63 -1.65 -0.38
CA MET A 137 7.17 -0.56 0.43
C MET A 137 6.41 0.75 0.22
N ALA A 138 5.98 1.03 -1.02
CA ALA A 138 5.16 2.20 -1.33
C ALA A 138 3.79 2.16 -0.63
N GLU A 139 3.12 1.00 -0.67
CA GLU A 139 1.86 0.78 0.05
C GLU A 139 2.04 0.87 1.57
N LEU A 140 3.13 0.28 2.11
CA LEU A 140 3.46 0.38 3.52
C LEU A 140 3.72 1.83 3.93
N PHE A 141 4.44 2.62 3.13
CA PHE A 141 4.70 4.02 3.43
C PHE A 141 3.41 4.86 3.53
N VAL A 142 2.42 4.58 2.67
CA VAL A 142 1.13 5.28 2.70
C VAL A 142 0.26 4.84 3.88
N GLN A 143 0.25 3.55 4.21
CA GLN A 143 -0.74 2.99 5.14
C GLN A 143 -0.20 2.75 6.55
N LEU A 144 1.07 2.41 6.69
CA LEU A 144 1.74 2.20 7.98
C LEU A 144 2.12 3.55 8.58
N VAL A 145 1.20 4.12 9.36
CA VAL A 145 1.40 5.41 10.02
C VAL A 145 1.63 5.28 11.51
N THR A 146 2.39 6.22 12.06
CA THR A 146 2.57 6.45 13.49
C THR A 146 1.25 6.83 14.17
N ILE A 147 1.26 6.91 15.50
CA ILE A 147 0.11 7.39 16.29
C ILE A 147 -0.35 8.80 15.88
N ASN A 148 0.55 9.61 15.34
CA ASN A 148 0.28 10.97 14.88
C ASN A 148 -0.18 11.02 13.40
N GLY A 149 -0.45 9.87 12.79
CA GLY A 149 -0.87 9.79 11.38
C GLY A 149 0.24 10.06 10.36
N ARG A 150 1.50 10.17 10.80
CA ARG A 150 2.65 10.40 9.90
C ARG A 150 3.28 9.08 9.43
N PRO A 151 3.75 9.00 8.17
CA PRO A 151 4.57 7.87 7.71
C PRO A 151 5.85 7.70 8.53
N TYR A 152 6.40 6.49 8.55
CA TYR A 152 7.69 6.24 9.20
C TYR A 152 8.85 6.77 8.35
N ASP A 153 9.74 7.54 8.99
CA ASP A 153 10.91 8.14 8.35
C ASP A 153 11.84 7.11 7.69
N ILE A 154 11.98 5.91 8.28
CA ILE A 154 12.79 4.83 7.72
C ILE A 154 12.26 4.35 6.36
N LEU A 155 10.94 4.32 6.18
CA LEU A 155 10.31 3.92 4.90
C LEU A 155 10.50 5.01 3.83
N ARG A 156 10.49 6.28 4.25
CA ARG A 156 10.69 7.43 3.36
C ARG A 156 12.06 7.38 2.67
N GLY A 157 13.14 7.27 3.45
CA GLY A 157 14.50 7.20 2.91
C GLY A 157 14.74 5.92 2.09
N ALA A 158 14.19 4.79 2.55
CA ALA A 158 14.27 3.53 1.82
C ALA A 158 13.61 3.60 0.44
N LEU A 159 12.45 4.26 0.31
CA LEU A 159 11.76 4.42 -0.98
C LEU A 159 12.56 5.23 -1.99
N CYS A 160 13.13 6.38 -1.60
CA CYS A 160 13.98 7.17 -2.49
C CYS A 160 15.20 6.37 -2.98
N HIS A 161 15.81 5.58 -2.09
CA HIS A 161 16.90 4.68 -2.47
C HIS A 161 16.45 3.57 -3.42
N LEU A 162 15.31 2.91 -3.17
CA LEU A 162 14.78 1.87 -4.05
C LEU A 162 14.46 2.40 -5.45
N LEU A 163 13.88 3.61 -5.54
CA LEU A 163 13.65 4.30 -6.81
C LEU A 163 14.96 4.52 -7.57
N THR A 164 16.00 4.98 -6.88
CA THR A 164 17.34 5.18 -7.46
C THR A 164 17.98 3.85 -7.89
N THR A 165 17.85 2.80 -7.08
CA THR A 165 18.31 1.44 -7.40
C THR A 165 17.65 0.93 -8.69
N LEU A 166 16.34 1.06 -8.85
CA LEU A 166 15.65 0.65 -10.09
C LEU A 166 16.05 1.51 -11.29
N LEU A 167 16.22 2.82 -11.11
CA LEU A 167 16.66 3.75 -12.17
C LEU A 167 18.07 3.47 -12.66
N SER A 168 18.96 2.94 -11.81
CA SER A 168 20.32 2.54 -12.19
C SER A 168 20.34 1.41 -13.24
N ARG A 169 19.22 0.68 -13.40
CA ARG A 169 19.06 -0.38 -14.39
C ARG A 169 17.76 -0.19 -15.17
N PRO A 170 17.79 0.68 -16.20
CA PRO A 170 16.59 1.20 -16.86
C PRO A 170 15.98 0.19 -17.86
N THR A 171 15.38 -0.88 -17.34
CA THR A 171 14.55 -1.80 -18.13
C THR A 171 13.09 -1.36 -18.12
N ASP A 172 12.32 -1.73 -19.14
CA ASP A 172 10.88 -1.40 -19.20
C ASP A 172 10.10 -1.78 -17.92
N PRO A 173 10.27 -2.99 -17.33
CA PRO A 173 9.61 -3.34 -16.07
C PRO A 173 10.03 -2.45 -14.89
N ASN A 174 11.33 -2.19 -14.73
CA ASN A 174 11.84 -1.36 -13.63
C ASN A 174 11.29 0.06 -13.69
N LEU A 175 11.24 0.64 -14.89
CA LEU A 175 10.78 2.02 -15.10
C LEU A 175 9.25 2.15 -14.95
N LYS A 176 8.49 1.12 -15.34
CA LYS A 176 7.05 1.05 -15.03
C LYS A 176 6.81 0.98 -13.53
N CYS A 177 7.61 0.19 -12.81
CA CYS A 177 7.56 0.12 -11.35
C CYS A 177 7.87 1.49 -10.71
N VAL A 178 8.96 2.15 -11.12
CA VAL A 178 9.33 3.51 -10.65
C VAL A 178 8.17 4.48 -10.87
N ALA A 179 7.61 4.52 -12.08
CA ALA A 179 6.50 5.42 -12.39
C ALA A 179 5.26 5.15 -11.53
N GLN A 180 4.93 3.88 -11.27
CA GLN A 180 3.81 3.50 -10.41
C GLN A 180 4.04 3.94 -8.96
N VAL A 181 5.23 3.73 -8.41
CA VAL A 181 5.57 4.17 -7.05
C VAL A 181 5.50 5.69 -6.93
N LEU A 182 6.05 6.43 -7.90
CA LEU A 182 6.01 7.89 -7.90
C LEU A 182 4.59 8.45 -8.01
N LYS A 183 3.72 7.84 -8.80
CA LYS A 183 2.30 8.24 -8.84
C LYS A 183 1.59 8.02 -7.50
N CYS A 184 1.96 6.97 -6.76
CA CYS A 184 1.36 6.64 -5.47
C CYS A 184 1.91 7.52 -4.32
N THR A 185 3.22 7.78 -4.32
CA THR A 185 3.92 8.34 -3.15
C THR A 185 4.56 9.70 -3.38
N GLY A 186 4.60 10.17 -4.63
CA GLY A 186 5.39 11.34 -5.06
C GLY A 186 5.08 12.61 -4.29
N ASN A 187 3.79 12.96 -4.13
CA ASN A 187 3.38 14.14 -3.36
C ASN A 187 3.86 14.07 -1.90
N THR A 188 3.66 12.93 -1.24
CA THR A 188 4.06 12.73 0.15
C THR A 188 5.58 12.77 0.31
N LEU A 189 6.33 12.17 -0.64
CA LEU A 189 7.79 12.22 -0.67
C LEU A 189 8.31 13.64 -0.92
N ASP A 190 7.71 14.41 -1.84
CA ASP A 190 8.13 15.79 -2.11
C ASP A 190 7.90 16.72 -0.90
N CYS A 191 6.80 16.54 -0.18
CA CYS A 191 6.50 17.33 1.01
C CYS A 191 7.42 17.00 2.20
N THR A 192 7.92 15.77 2.29
CA THR A 192 8.63 15.27 3.48
C THR A 192 10.12 15.00 3.25
N ASN A 193 10.58 14.96 2.00
CA ASN A 193 11.94 14.62 1.60
C ASN A 193 12.33 15.20 0.22
N ARG A 194 12.12 16.50 0.05
CA ARG A 194 12.31 17.18 -1.23
C ARG A 194 13.70 16.98 -1.85
N SER A 195 14.76 17.00 -1.03
CA SER A 195 16.13 16.90 -1.54
C SER A 195 16.45 15.53 -2.16
N GLU A 196 16.05 14.43 -1.52
CA GLU A 196 16.23 13.09 -2.11
C GLU A 196 15.29 12.90 -3.30
N MET A 197 14.08 13.46 -3.24
CA MET A 197 13.13 13.42 -4.36
C MET A 197 13.65 14.20 -5.58
N ASP A 198 14.35 15.31 -5.38
CA ASP A 198 15.03 16.03 -6.47
C ASP A 198 16.09 15.15 -7.15
N GLN A 199 16.87 14.39 -6.39
CA GLN A 199 17.87 13.46 -6.95
C GLN A 199 17.21 12.36 -7.77
N VAL A 200 16.16 11.73 -7.25
CA VAL A 200 15.39 10.70 -7.98
C VAL A 200 14.83 11.26 -9.29
N MET A 201 14.30 12.49 -9.28
CA MET A 201 13.72 13.10 -10.48
C MET A 201 14.76 13.57 -11.48
N CYS A 202 15.95 13.97 -11.04
CA CYS A 202 17.09 14.18 -11.93
C CYS A 202 17.45 12.88 -12.66
N SER A 203 17.65 11.78 -11.93
CA SER A 203 17.93 10.48 -12.53
C SER A 203 16.80 9.99 -13.47
N LEU A 204 15.54 10.23 -13.10
CA LEU A 204 14.38 9.91 -13.95
C LEU A 204 14.41 10.66 -15.28
N LYS A 205 14.75 11.95 -15.27
CA LYS A 205 14.88 12.78 -16.48
C LYS A 205 16.02 12.27 -17.36
N ASP A 206 17.19 11.99 -16.79
CA ASP A 206 18.34 11.49 -17.53
C ASP A 206 18.01 10.15 -18.21
N VAL A 207 17.37 9.23 -17.48
CA VAL A 207 16.92 7.94 -18.00
C VAL A 207 15.87 8.11 -19.10
N ALA A 208 14.88 8.99 -18.93
CA ALA A 208 13.85 9.22 -19.93
C ALA A 208 14.43 9.72 -21.27
N MET A 209 15.54 10.48 -21.21
CA MET A 209 16.21 11.03 -22.39
C MET A 209 17.22 10.07 -23.03
N THR A 210 17.91 9.26 -22.22
CA THR A 210 19.08 8.49 -22.71
C THR A 210 18.85 6.98 -22.81
N ALA A 211 17.93 6.40 -22.04
CA ALA A 211 17.77 4.94 -22.00
C ALA A 211 17.09 4.38 -23.26
N PRO A 212 17.55 3.24 -23.79
CA PRO A 212 16.98 2.57 -24.96
C PRO A 212 15.71 1.78 -24.58
N VAL A 213 14.69 2.47 -24.10
CA VAL A 213 13.41 1.90 -23.63
C VAL A 213 12.30 2.08 -24.66
N SER A 214 11.22 1.30 -24.52
CA SER A 214 10.08 1.41 -25.42
C SER A 214 9.41 2.79 -25.34
N SER A 215 8.75 3.20 -26.42
CA SER A 215 8.06 4.50 -26.48
C SER A 215 6.99 4.64 -25.40
N SER A 216 6.29 3.56 -25.06
CA SER A 216 5.26 3.57 -24.00
C SER A 216 5.86 3.80 -22.61
N THR A 217 6.97 3.13 -22.28
CA THR A 217 7.71 3.38 -21.04
C THR A 217 8.23 4.82 -20.98
N ARG A 218 8.81 5.32 -22.08
CA ARG A 218 9.30 6.70 -22.13
C ARG A 218 8.19 7.72 -21.91
N SER A 219 7.04 7.56 -22.58
CA SER A 219 5.87 8.41 -22.36
C SER A 219 5.37 8.35 -20.91
N LEU A 220 5.40 7.17 -20.28
CA LEU A 220 5.03 7.02 -18.87
C LEU A 220 5.98 7.81 -17.95
N LEU A 221 7.30 7.80 -18.20
CA LEU A 221 8.24 8.59 -17.41
C LEU A 221 8.04 10.10 -17.59
N LEU A 222 7.84 10.55 -18.84
CA LEU A 222 7.56 11.95 -19.13
C LEU A 222 6.27 12.43 -18.44
N ALA A 223 5.23 11.60 -18.42
CA ALA A 223 3.99 11.91 -17.69
C ALA A 223 4.21 12.06 -16.17
N VAL A 224 5.13 11.29 -15.57
CA VAL A 224 5.47 11.45 -14.14
C VAL A 224 6.27 12.74 -13.90
N ILE A 225 7.16 13.11 -14.82
CA ILE A 225 7.91 14.37 -14.76
C ILE A 225 6.95 15.57 -14.84
N GLU A 226 5.98 15.53 -15.76
CA GLU A 226 4.93 16.54 -15.89
C GLU A 226 4.00 16.58 -14.68
N LEU A 227 3.66 15.41 -14.13
CA LEU A 227 2.85 15.31 -12.91
C LEU A 227 3.53 16.03 -11.75
N ARG A 228 4.84 15.82 -11.53
CA ARG A 228 5.59 16.58 -10.50
C ARG A 228 5.65 18.07 -10.81
N ALA A 229 5.87 18.47 -12.06
CA ALA A 229 5.89 19.87 -12.46
C ALA A 229 4.55 20.58 -12.19
N SER A 230 3.46 19.81 -12.26
CA SER A 230 2.10 20.24 -11.93
C SER A 230 1.74 20.02 -10.45
N ASN A 231 2.73 19.99 -9.56
CA ASN A 231 2.58 19.77 -8.13
C ASN A 231 1.75 18.52 -7.78
N TRP A 232 2.03 17.42 -8.49
CA TRP A 232 1.35 16.13 -8.36
C TRP A 232 -0.16 16.16 -8.61
N GLY A 233 -0.65 17.17 -9.34
CA GLY A 233 -2.08 17.38 -9.57
C GLY A 233 -2.80 18.05 -8.39
N CYS A 234 -2.09 18.39 -7.32
CA CYS A 234 -2.57 19.32 -6.30
C CYS A 234 -2.43 20.73 -6.88
N GLY A 235 -3.51 21.29 -7.44
CA GLY A 235 -3.53 22.63 -8.03
C GLY A 235 -2.98 23.71 -7.09
N PRO A 236 -2.74 24.95 -7.58
CA PRO A 236 -2.28 26.04 -6.71
C PRO A 236 -3.27 26.19 -5.54
N PRO A 237 -2.79 26.39 -4.30
CA PRO A 237 -3.69 26.67 -3.18
C PRO A 237 -4.55 27.87 -3.58
N THR A 238 -5.86 27.66 -3.69
CA THR A 238 -6.81 28.74 -3.96
C THR A 238 -6.69 29.77 -2.82
N PRO A 239 -6.41 31.06 -3.11
CA PRO A 239 -6.22 32.07 -2.07
C PRO A 239 -7.46 32.40 -1.22
N ASP A 240 -8.62 31.77 -1.49
CA ASP A 240 -9.89 32.06 -0.82
C ASP A 240 -10.52 30.79 -0.24
N GLU A 241 -10.03 30.38 0.92
CA GLU A 241 -10.91 29.82 1.96
C GLU A 241 -10.89 30.78 3.15
N SER A 242 -11.52 31.95 2.96
CA SER A 242 -12.22 32.59 4.07
C SER A 242 -13.24 31.57 4.62
N PRO A 243 -13.48 31.50 5.94
CA PRO A 243 -14.30 30.46 6.54
C PRO A 243 -15.73 30.56 6.00
N ALA A 244 -16.02 29.78 4.96
CA ALA A 244 -17.35 29.66 4.42
C ALA A 244 -18.21 28.99 5.48
N ASN A 245 -19.14 29.79 6.01
CA ASN A 245 -20.29 29.40 6.81
C ASN A 245 -20.60 27.90 6.73
N THR A 246 -20.40 27.23 7.85
CA THR A 246 -20.97 25.91 8.12
C THR A 246 -22.45 25.94 7.74
N PRO A 247 -22.93 25.14 6.77
CA PRO A 247 -24.35 24.99 6.56
C PRO A 247 -24.88 24.25 7.79
N THR A 248 -25.58 24.98 8.66
CA THR A 248 -26.43 24.40 9.68
C THR A 248 -27.34 23.33 9.04
N HIS A 249 -27.50 22.20 9.74
CA HIS A 249 -28.24 20.97 9.41
C HIS A 249 -29.75 21.14 9.05
N THR A 250 -30.13 22.18 8.30
CA THR A 250 -31.53 22.55 8.05
C THR A 250 -31.90 22.70 6.58
N ASN A 251 -30.95 22.62 5.65
CA ASN A 251 -31.23 22.73 4.21
C ASN A 251 -30.51 21.64 3.39
N ILE A 252 -30.83 20.37 3.64
CA ILE A 252 -30.53 19.31 2.66
C ILE A 252 -31.72 19.30 1.69
N PRO A 253 -31.52 19.55 0.38
CA PRO A 253 -32.59 19.40 -0.60
C PRO A 253 -33.06 17.94 -0.61
N LEU A 254 -34.36 17.70 -0.42
CA LEU A 254 -34.96 16.38 -0.63
C LEU A 254 -35.05 16.14 -2.14
N GLY A 255 -34.05 15.50 -2.73
CA GLY A 255 -34.05 15.15 -4.14
C GLY A 255 -32.68 14.75 -4.66
N THR A 256 -32.65 14.24 -5.89
CA THR A 256 -31.41 13.90 -6.58
C THR A 256 -30.66 15.18 -6.98
N VAL A 257 -29.48 15.39 -6.41
CA VAL A 257 -28.64 16.58 -6.63
C VAL A 257 -27.62 16.32 -7.75
N TYR A 258 -27.61 17.16 -8.79
CA TYR A 258 -26.65 17.09 -9.88
C TYR A 258 -25.59 18.17 -9.74
N TYR A 259 -24.32 17.77 -9.78
CA TYR A 259 -23.15 18.66 -9.66
C TYR A 259 -22.50 18.91 -11.02
N GLY A 260 -22.11 20.17 -11.27
CA GLY A 260 -21.31 20.58 -12.42
C GLY A 260 -19.79 20.60 -12.13
N PRO A 261 -18.98 21.00 -13.12
CA PRO A 261 -17.53 21.17 -12.94
C PRO A 261 -17.24 22.13 -11.77
N GLY A 262 -16.38 21.70 -10.84
CA GLY A 262 -16.06 22.46 -9.62
C GLY A 262 -16.97 22.18 -8.41
N GLY A 263 -17.86 21.17 -8.49
CA GLY A 263 -18.68 20.76 -7.34
C GLY A 263 -19.86 21.68 -7.05
N ILE A 264 -20.23 22.54 -7.99
CA ILE A 264 -21.39 23.44 -7.88
C ILE A 264 -22.67 22.66 -8.18
N ILE A 265 -23.67 22.75 -7.31
CA ILE A 265 -25.01 22.18 -7.53
C ILE A 265 -25.65 22.89 -8.73
N GLN A 266 -25.96 22.16 -9.79
CA GLN A 266 -26.60 22.68 -11.00
C GLN A 266 -28.13 22.52 -10.96
N ARG A 267 -28.63 21.42 -10.42
CA ARG A 267 -30.08 21.14 -10.32
C ARG A 267 -30.36 20.12 -9.22
N VAL A 268 -31.53 20.22 -8.63
CA VAL A 268 -32.12 19.22 -7.73
C VAL A 268 -33.41 18.75 -8.39
N GLU A 269 -33.54 17.44 -8.63
CA GLU A 269 -34.77 16.82 -9.10
C GLU A 269 -35.45 16.15 -7.91
N ASP A 270 -36.70 16.54 -7.63
CA ASP A 270 -37.51 15.91 -6.58
C ASP A 270 -37.90 14.50 -7.04
N ASP A 271 -37.77 13.51 -6.14
CA ASP A 271 -38.20 12.14 -6.44
C ASP A 271 -39.74 12.11 -6.63
N PRO A 272 -40.27 11.36 -7.61
CA PRO A 272 -41.71 11.28 -7.83
C PRO A 272 -42.43 10.70 -6.60
N GLU A 273 -43.46 11.40 -6.12
CA GLU A 273 -44.33 10.91 -5.04
C GLU A 273 -45.00 9.60 -5.45
N ASP A 274 -44.68 8.51 -4.74
CA ASP A 274 -45.42 7.24 -4.81
C ASP A 274 -46.83 7.47 -4.25
N SER A 275 -47.77 7.82 -5.14
CA SER A 275 -49.20 7.87 -4.82
C SER A 275 -49.76 6.45 -4.69
N ALA A 276 -49.51 5.80 -3.56
CA ALA A 276 -50.28 4.65 -3.11
C ALA A 276 -51.48 5.16 -2.30
N SER A 277 -52.60 5.41 -2.98
CA SER A 277 -53.91 5.47 -2.35
C SER A 277 -54.80 4.39 -2.97
N ASP A 278 -55.14 3.37 -2.20
CA ASP A 278 -56.49 2.84 -2.23
C ASP A 278 -56.89 2.37 -0.84
N THR A 279 -58.13 2.72 -0.53
CA THR A 279 -58.77 2.87 0.77
C THR A 279 -59.35 1.56 1.33
N ASP A 280 -59.43 1.55 2.67
CA ASP A 280 -60.43 0.92 3.54
C ASP A 280 -61.37 -0.17 2.97
N ASP A 281 -61.35 -1.32 3.64
CA ASP A 281 -62.58 -2.07 3.94
C ASP A 281 -62.52 -2.59 5.38
N PHE A 282 -63.15 -1.83 6.29
CA PHE A 282 -63.64 -2.32 7.58
C PHE A 282 -64.95 -3.06 7.35
N ILE A 283 -65.06 -4.36 7.64
CA ILE A 283 -66.23 -4.92 8.35
C ILE A 283 -65.81 -6.08 9.28
N ASN A 284 -66.10 -5.82 10.54
CA ASN A 284 -66.20 -6.67 11.73
C ASN A 284 -67.15 -7.87 11.57
N TYR A 285 -66.83 -9.06 12.08
CA TYR A 285 -67.79 -9.99 12.70
C TYR A 285 -67.08 -11.13 13.45
N GLY A 286 -67.46 -11.32 14.73
CA GLY A 286 -67.53 -12.62 15.40
C GLY A 286 -66.39 -13.00 16.32
#